data_AF-A0AAN0JT10-F1
#
_entry.id   AF-A0AAN0JT10-F1
#
_cell.length_a   1.000
_cell.length_b   1.000
_cell.length_c   1.000
_cell.angle_alpha   90.00
_cell.angle_beta   90.00
_cell.angle_gamma   90.00
#
_symmetry.space_group_name_H-M   'P 1'
#
loop_
_entity.id
_entity.type
_entity.pdbx_description
1 polymer ?
#
loop_
_entity_poly.entity_id
_entity_poly.type
_entity_poly.pdbx_seq_one_letter_code
_entity_poly.pdbx_strand_id
1 'polypeptide(L)'
;MFGGATDNGWSNKLYMISFTKTSVDILEVPNPRGSVQWPKGRGAHSSVLITTSSGPHLLVLGGFFAFDVWLLDIIKRKWKELINLPVNVINRNRHSLSVWSVTPTTNWIIEFGGGTSYTDTARSHMQ
;
A
#
# COMPACT_ATOMS: atom_id res chain seq x y z
N MET A 1 7.48 7.18 3.72
CA MET A 1 6.43 7.96 3.04
C MET A 1 6.43 7.60 1.57
N PHE A 2 5.28 7.32 0.98
CA PHE A 2 5.14 6.96 -0.43
C PHE A 2 3.94 7.70 -1.03
N GLY A 3 4.05 8.12 -2.28
CA GLY A 3 2.94 8.73 -3.02
C GLY A 3 2.64 10.18 -2.63
N GLY A 4 1.37 10.58 -2.75
CA GLY A 4 0.86 11.91 -2.39
C GLY A 4 0.61 12.83 -3.59
N ALA A 5 -0.16 13.89 -3.36
CA ALA A 5 -0.36 14.97 -4.33
C ALA A 5 0.79 15.98 -4.23
N THR A 6 1.32 16.40 -5.37
CA THR A 6 2.33 17.45 -5.49
C THR A 6 1.91 18.42 -6.59
N ASP A 7 2.62 19.54 -6.73
CA ASP A 7 2.40 20.48 -7.83
C ASP A 7 2.61 19.85 -9.22
N ASN A 8 3.36 18.74 -9.28
CA ASN A 8 3.61 17.95 -10.49
C ASN A 8 2.64 16.76 -10.65
N GLY A 9 1.55 16.73 -9.89
CA GLY A 9 0.56 15.64 -9.87
C GLY A 9 0.87 14.56 -8.84
N TRP A 10 0.36 13.35 -9.09
CA TRP A 10 0.51 12.22 -8.15
C TRP A 10 1.94 11.69 -8.14
N SER A 11 2.61 11.82 -7.00
CA SER A 11 3.97 11.32 -6.80
C SER A 11 3.98 9.79 -6.72
N ASN A 12 5.07 9.18 -7.18
CA ASN A 12 5.42 7.78 -6.93
C ASN A 12 6.77 7.65 -6.20
N LYS A 13 7.24 8.73 -5.58
CA LYS A 13 8.50 8.74 -4.84
C LYS A 13 8.35 8.02 -3.52
N LEU A 14 9.41 7.32 -3.12
CA LEU A 14 9.53 6.67 -1.82
C LEU A 14 10.58 7.40 -1.00
N TYR A 15 10.18 7.90 0.16
CA TYR A 15 11.06 8.53 1.14
C TYR A 15 11.16 7.67 2.39
N MET A 16 12.37 7.37 2.81
CA MET A 16 12.68 6.77 4.10
C MET A 16 13.11 7.89 5.04
N ILE A 17 12.39 8.06 6.14
CA ILE A 17 12.65 9.12 7.12
C ILE A 17 13.07 8.42 8.41
N SER A 18 14.26 8.74 8.90
CA SER A 18 14.79 8.23 10.16
C SER A 18 15.01 9.37 11.14
N PHE A 19 14.71 9.11 12.41
CA PHE A 19 14.85 10.06 13.49
C PHE A 19 15.93 9.58 14.45
N THR A 20 16.78 10.49 14.88
CA THR A 20 17.59 10.32 16.09
C THR A 20 17.02 11.22 17.19
N LYS A 21 17.67 11.27 18.36
CA LYS A 21 17.28 12.19 19.42
C LYS A 21 17.34 13.66 18.98
N THR A 22 18.23 14.01 18.04
CA THR A 22 18.56 15.40 17.69
C THR A 22 18.52 15.70 16.20
N SER A 23 18.29 14.72 15.34
CA SER A 23 18.29 14.90 13.88
C SER A 23 17.20 14.10 13.19
N VAL A 24 16.88 14.55 11.97
CA VAL A 24 16.02 13.84 11.03
C VAL A 24 16.78 13.69 9.73
N ASP A 25 16.91 12.46 9.26
CA ASP A 25 17.50 12.15 7.97
C ASP A 25 16.39 11.69 7.01
N ILE A 26 16.36 12.30 5.83
CA ILE A 26 15.41 11.99 4.76
C ILE A 26 16.17 11.43 3.57
N LEU A 27 15.88 10.19 3.21
CA LEU A 27 16.45 9.52 2.06
C LEU A 27 15.37 9.26 1.01
N GLU A 28 15.49 9.90 -0.16
CA GLU A 28 14.73 9.49 -1.34
C GLU A 28 15.32 8.17 -1.86
N VAL A 29 14.50 7.12 -1.90
CA VAL A 29 14.87 5.84 -2.51
C VAL A 29 14.73 6.01 -4.02
N PRO A 30 15.83 5.91 -4.80
CA PRO A 30 15.76 6.12 -6.23
C PRO A 30 14.83 5.09 -6.87
N ASN A 31 13.84 5.57 -7.63
CA ASN A 31 13.08 4.69 -8.51
C ASN A 31 14.05 4.22 -9.61
N PRO A 32 14.35 2.90 -9.71
CA PRO A 32 15.36 2.38 -10.61
C PRO A 32 15.03 2.60 -12.11
N ARG A 33 13.79 2.99 -12.45
CA ARG A 33 13.27 3.13 -13.83
C ARG A 33 13.35 1.78 -14.60
N GLY A 34 12.62 1.65 -15.71
CA GLY A 34 12.69 0.44 -16.57
C GLY A 34 11.91 -0.78 -16.05
N SER A 35 12.45 -1.99 -16.22
CA SER A 35 11.79 -3.30 -16.02
C SER A 35 11.61 -3.73 -14.56
N VAL A 36 11.96 -2.87 -13.59
CA VAL A 36 11.80 -3.17 -12.17
C VAL A 36 10.42 -2.75 -11.71
N GLN A 37 9.77 -3.68 -11.01
CA GLN A 37 8.50 -3.51 -10.32
C GLN A 37 8.52 -2.24 -9.43
N TRP A 38 7.65 -1.27 -9.71
CA TRP A 38 7.50 -0.03 -8.94
C TRP A 38 6.07 0.51 -9.05
N PRO A 39 5.40 0.89 -7.96
CA PRO A 39 4.01 1.36 -8.02
C PRO A 39 3.90 2.70 -8.74
N LYS A 40 2.83 2.87 -9.53
CA LYS A 40 2.48 4.17 -10.13
C LYS A 40 2.15 5.22 -9.07
N GLY A 41 2.26 6.48 -9.48
CA GLY A 41 1.98 7.62 -8.61
C GLY A 41 0.52 7.65 -8.20
N ARG A 42 0.27 7.91 -6.91
CA ARG A 42 -1.05 7.76 -6.29
C ARG A 42 -1.22 8.59 -5.03
N GLY A 43 -2.47 8.91 -4.71
CA GLY A 43 -2.86 9.51 -3.43
C GLY A 43 -4.14 8.87 -2.89
N ALA A 44 -4.48 9.20 -1.64
CA ALA A 44 -5.62 8.62 -0.92
C ALA A 44 -5.61 7.07 -0.89
N HIS A 45 -4.43 6.47 -0.96
CA HIS A 45 -4.18 5.06 -0.73
C HIS A 45 -4.00 4.83 0.78
N SER A 46 -4.07 3.57 1.21
CA SER A 46 -3.75 3.18 2.58
C SER A 46 -2.60 2.20 2.61
N SER A 47 -1.98 2.08 3.79
CA SER A 47 -0.90 1.12 4.00
C SER A 47 -0.89 0.57 5.41
N VAL A 48 -0.44 -0.67 5.55
CA VAL A 48 -0.18 -1.32 6.85
C VAL A 48 1.20 -1.95 6.87
N LEU A 49 1.82 -1.95 8.04
CA LEU A 49 3.03 -2.71 8.30
C LEU A 49 2.65 -4.15 8.62
N ILE A 50 3.25 -5.10 7.92
CA ILE A 50 3.11 -6.53 8.19
C ILE A 50 4.48 -7.16 8.38
N THR A 51 4.58 -8.11 9.31
CA THR A 51 5.77 -8.93 9.49
C THR A 51 5.55 -10.26 8.82
N THR A 52 6.43 -10.64 7.89
CA THR A 52 6.46 -11.96 7.28
C THR A 52 7.69 -12.72 7.76
N SER A 53 7.81 -14.00 7.38
CA SER A 53 9.04 -14.77 7.64
C SER A 53 10.29 -14.17 7.00
N SER A 54 10.15 -13.33 5.97
CA SER A 54 11.25 -12.62 5.32
C SER A 54 11.52 -11.22 5.87
N GLY A 55 10.80 -10.80 6.93
CA GLY A 55 11.00 -9.54 7.62
C GLY A 55 9.84 -8.54 7.50
N PRO A 56 10.07 -7.27 7.84
CA PRO A 56 9.04 -6.23 7.82
C PRO A 56 8.74 -5.78 6.39
N HIS A 57 7.45 -5.74 6.05
CA HIS A 57 6.95 -5.27 4.77
C HIS A 57 5.88 -4.20 4.96
N LEU A 58 5.84 -3.24 4.04
CA LEU A 58 4.74 -2.29 3.94
C LEU A 58 3.81 -2.76 2.81
N LEU A 59 2.57 -3.08 3.15
CA LEU A 59 1.52 -3.31 2.14
C LEU A 59 0.87 -1.97 1.81
N VAL A 60 0.77 -1.64 0.53
CA VAL A 60 0.13 -0.44 0.00
C VAL A 60 -1.00 -0.85 -0.93
N LEU A 61 -2.20 -0.33 -0.70
CA LEU A 61 -3.41 -0.72 -1.42
C LEU A 61 -4.14 0.49 -1.99
N GLY A 62 -4.57 0.34 -3.24
CA GLY A 62 -5.50 1.25 -3.90
C GLY A 62 -4.98 2.68 -4.00
N GLY A 63 -5.92 3.62 -3.89
CA GLY A 63 -5.72 5.05 -4.13
C GLY A 63 -6.39 5.53 -5.41
N PHE A 64 -6.33 6.84 -5.65
CA PHE A 64 -6.86 7.41 -6.89
C PHE A 64 -6.14 6.84 -8.11
N PHE A 65 -6.92 6.31 -9.05
CA PHE A 65 -6.45 5.71 -10.30
C PHE A 65 -5.47 4.54 -10.14
N ALA A 66 -5.50 3.88 -8.98
CA ALA A 66 -4.64 2.73 -8.67
C ALA A 66 -5.49 1.53 -8.23
N PHE A 67 -5.39 0.44 -8.99
CA PHE A 67 -6.19 -0.78 -8.81
C PHE A 67 -5.27 -1.99 -8.63
N ASP A 68 -4.33 -1.87 -7.71
CA ASP A 68 -3.26 -2.81 -7.48
C ASP A 68 -2.89 -2.82 -5.99
N VAL A 69 -2.12 -3.83 -5.59
CA VAL A 69 -1.58 -3.95 -4.25
C VAL A 69 -0.10 -4.22 -4.35
N TRP A 70 0.66 -3.49 -3.53
CA TRP A 70 2.10 -3.52 -3.57
C TRP A 70 2.66 -3.88 -2.21
N LEU A 71 3.67 -4.74 -2.21
CA LEU A 71 4.42 -5.10 -1.03
C LEU A 71 5.84 -4.54 -1.15
N LEU A 72 6.22 -3.64 -0.25
CA LEU A 72 7.58 -3.16 -0.11
C LEU A 72 8.32 -4.00 0.91
N ASP A 73 9.37 -4.70 0.50
CA ASP A 73 10.40 -5.17 1.42
C ASP A 73 11.17 -3.94 1.91
N ILE A 74 10.98 -3.58 3.19
CA ILE A 74 11.50 -2.33 3.76
C ILE A 74 13.03 -2.35 3.83
N ILE A 75 13.61 -3.52 4.12
CA ILE A 75 15.05 -3.69 4.26
C ILE A 75 15.73 -3.63 2.90
N LYS A 76 15.19 -4.37 1.93
CA LYS A 76 15.76 -4.43 0.57
C LYS A 76 15.35 -3.26 -0.31
N ARG A 77 14.35 -2.48 0.12
CA ARG A 77 13.76 -1.36 -0.64
C ARG A 77 13.26 -1.80 -2.02
N LYS A 78 12.68 -3.00 -2.07
CA LYS A 78 12.17 -3.61 -3.31
C LYS A 78 10.67 -3.78 -3.23
N TRP A 79 10.00 -3.35 -4.30
CA TRP A 79 8.57 -3.54 -4.47
C TRP A 79 8.28 -4.86 -5.17
N LYS A 80 7.14 -5.45 -4.81
CA LYS A 80 6.52 -6.58 -5.48
C LYS A 80 5.02 -6.33 -5.59
N GLU A 81 4.48 -6.36 -6.79
CA GLU A 81 3.04 -6.34 -6.99
C GLU A 81 2.42 -7.68 -6.57
N LEU A 82 1.28 -7.61 -5.90
CA LEU A 82 0.42 -8.76 -5.61
C LEU A 82 -0.66 -8.84 -6.69
N ILE A 83 -0.68 -9.96 -7.41
CA ILE A 83 -1.59 -10.20 -8.54
C ILE A 83 -2.78 -11.06 -8.12
N ASN A 84 -3.81 -11.11 -8.99
CA ASN A 84 -5.01 -11.95 -8.83
C ASN A 84 -5.87 -11.61 -7.61
N LEU A 85 -6.02 -10.32 -7.30
CA LEU A 85 -6.87 -9.83 -6.21
C LEU A 85 -8.25 -9.35 -6.72
N PRO A 86 -9.31 -9.45 -5.91
CA PRO A 86 -10.65 -8.98 -6.29
C PRO A 86 -10.68 -7.47 -6.57
N VAL A 87 -11.28 -7.08 -7.70
CA VAL A 87 -11.32 -5.68 -8.15
C VAL A 87 -12.03 -4.75 -7.15
N ASN A 88 -13.04 -5.25 -6.43
CA ASN A 88 -13.81 -4.49 -5.44
C ASN A 88 -13.03 -4.17 -4.16
N VAL A 89 -11.93 -4.92 -3.91
CA VAL A 89 -10.99 -4.64 -2.82
C VAL A 89 -9.94 -3.63 -3.30
N ILE A 90 -9.34 -3.86 -4.48
CA ILE A 90 -8.20 -3.05 -4.93
C ILE A 90 -8.59 -1.70 -5.57
N ASN A 91 -9.80 -1.57 -6.12
CA ASN A 91 -10.34 -0.30 -6.62
C ASN A 91 -11.01 0.48 -5.49
N ARG A 92 -10.22 0.95 -4.52
CA ARG A 92 -10.71 1.77 -3.42
C ARG A 92 -9.78 2.92 -3.14
N ASN A 93 -10.33 4.07 -2.78
CA ASN A 93 -9.59 5.25 -2.33
C ASN A 93 -10.25 5.85 -1.08
N ARG A 94 -9.52 6.71 -0.36
CA ARG A 94 -9.98 7.36 0.89
C ARG A 94 -10.48 6.35 1.94
N HIS A 95 -9.89 5.16 1.94
CA HIS A 95 -10.20 4.09 2.88
C HIS A 95 -9.17 4.09 4.02
N SER A 96 -9.28 3.11 4.91
CA SER A 96 -8.28 2.83 5.94
C SER A 96 -8.03 1.34 6.02
N LEU A 97 -6.83 0.97 6.45
CA LEU A 97 -6.44 -0.42 6.66
C LEU A 97 -5.98 -0.60 8.11
N SER A 98 -6.33 -1.73 8.71
CA SER A 98 -5.77 -2.20 9.98
C SER A 98 -5.21 -3.60 9.80
N VAL A 99 -4.21 -3.94 10.61
CA VAL A 99 -3.69 -5.31 10.72
C VAL A 99 -4.10 -5.91 12.06
N TRP A 100 -4.53 -7.17 12.04
CA TRP A 100 -4.86 -7.94 13.23
C TRP A 100 -4.18 -9.30 13.19
N SER A 101 -3.33 -9.61 14.18
CA SER A 101 -2.70 -10.92 14.29
C SER A 101 -3.67 -11.91 14.93
N VAL A 102 -4.17 -12.84 14.12
CA VAL A 102 -5.05 -13.92 14.60
C VAL A 102 -4.22 -14.99 15.30
N THR A 103 -3.06 -15.30 14.72
CA THR A 103 -2.06 -16.22 15.28
C THR A 103 -0.67 -15.61 15.04
N PRO A 104 0.41 -16.19 15.61
CA PRO A 104 1.77 -15.74 15.31
C PRO A 104 2.16 -15.79 13.82
N THR A 105 1.46 -16.56 13.00
CA THR A 105 1.75 -16.74 11.56
C THR A 105 0.63 -16.24 10.63
N THR A 106 -0.53 -15.88 11.19
CA THR A 106 -1.69 -15.44 10.41
C THR A 106 -2.10 -14.04 10.83
N ASN A 107 -1.97 -13.10 9.89
CA ASN A 107 -2.45 -11.73 10.03
C ASN A 107 -3.64 -11.50 9.11
N TRP A 108 -4.68 -10.87 9.62
CA TRP A 108 -5.76 -10.30 8.84
C TRP A 108 -5.46 -8.85 8.52
N ILE A 109 -5.81 -8.43 7.31
CA ILE A 109 -5.84 -7.03 6.91
C ILE A 109 -7.31 -6.68 6.73
N ILE A 110 -7.77 -5.68 7.48
CA ILE A 110 -9.17 -5.25 7.49
C ILE A 110 -9.24 -3.88 6.82
N GLU A 111 -10.06 -3.77 5.79
CA GLU A 111 -10.31 -2.55 5.04
C GLU A 111 -11.61 -1.87 5.49
N PHE A 112 -11.55 -0.56 5.74
CA PHE A 112 -12.68 0.23 6.23
C PHE A 112 -13.00 1.40 5.31
N GLY A 113 -14.30 1.60 5.08
CA GLY A 113 -14.84 2.79 4.41
C GLY A 113 -14.36 2.94 2.96
N GLY A 114 -14.09 4.18 2.56
CA GLY A 114 -13.60 4.54 1.22
C GLY A 114 -14.66 4.55 0.12
N GLY A 115 -14.25 5.10 -1.02
CA GLY A 115 -15.05 5.17 -2.24
C GLY A 115 -14.51 4.24 -3.32
N THR A 116 -15.42 3.66 -4.09
CA THR A 116 -15.12 2.88 -5.30
C THR A 116 -16.12 3.24 -6.40
N SER A 117 -15.67 3.21 -7.65
CA SER A 117 -16.57 3.29 -8.81
C SER A 117 -17.19 1.92 -9.13
N TYR A 118 -16.75 0.86 -8.47
CA TYR A 118 -17.30 -0.47 -8.62
C TYR A 118 -18.58 -0.59 -7.80
N THR A 119 -19.68 -0.99 -8.42
CA THR A 119 -20.93 -1.29 -7.71
C THR A 119 -20.83 -2.69 -7.11
N ASP A 120 -20.82 -2.78 -5.77
CA ASP A 120 -20.94 -4.07 -5.10
C ASP A 120 -22.25 -4.73 -5.53
N THR A 121 -22.16 -5.82 -6.29
CA THR A 121 -23.30 -6.70 -6.52
C THR A 121 -23.41 -7.59 -5.28
N ALA A 122 -23.96 -7.05 -4.20
CA ALA A 122 -24.24 -7.84 -3.00
C ALA A 122 -25.29 -8.90 -3.36
N ARG A 123 -24.86 -10.14 -3.65
CA ARG A 123 -25.75 -11.30 -3.53
C ARG A 123 -25.83 -11.66 -2.06
N SER A 124 -26.78 -11.08 -1.34
CA SER A 124 -27.16 -11.58 -0.03
C SER A 124 -27.86 -12.94 -0.21
N HIS A 125 -27.11 -14.03 -0.06
CA HIS A 125 -27.73 -15.28 0.37
C HIS A 125 -27.87 -15.18 1.88
N MET A 126 -29.04 -14.73 2.35
CA MET A 126 -29.46 -15.01 3.72
C MET A 126 -29.79 -16.51 3.79
N GLN A 127 -29.07 -17.24 4.65
CA GLN A 127 -29.50 -18.53 5.17
C GLN A 127 -30.33 -18.30 6.43
#